data_AF-A0AA35PAP2-F1
#
_entry.id   AF-A0AA35PAP2-F1
#
_cell.length_a   1.000
_cell.length_b   1.000
_cell.length_c   1.000
_cell.angle_alpha   90.00
_cell.angle_beta   90.00
_cell.angle_gamma   90.00
#
_symmetry.space_group_name_H-M   'P 1'
#
loop_
_entity.id
_entity.type
_entity.pdbx_description
1 polymer ?
#
loop_
_entity_poly.entity_id
_entity_poly.type
_entity_poly.pdbx_seq_one_letter_code
_entity_poly.pdbx_strand_id
1 'polypeptide(L)'
;MSRVAAVAGLVGYSSSDSEDESASSGAQGEGGEAGGASSAEGRQGRRSPSDSSTAPRLPVPDSVLSMFRDQEEAETVVDDSSKHGGRLRTFPHERGNWATHVYVPYEAQEDFLDLLQLLLLRARASVPSLTAMAEFHISLSQGVILRHHWISPVVQSLKEHLASFPRFTCRADRVKIYTNDPKSRTFIGLEVTSGHSQLLELVSEVDRVMEEFSLPSFYKNPSFHLSLAWCVGNLSEELESCLQELQEIVNGFEDSSYLVRIPGAEVRCKSGKKIFSFPLR
;
A
#
# COMPACT_ATOMS: atom_id res chain seq x y z
N MET A 1 22.38 6.39 -5.54
CA MET A 1 21.18 6.99 -4.93
C MET A 1 20.18 5.87 -4.65
N SER A 2 19.92 5.61 -3.37
CA SER A 2 19.10 4.48 -2.91
C SER A 2 17.62 4.87 -3.03
N ARG A 3 16.79 4.00 -3.63
CA ARG A 3 15.33 4.22 -3.77
C ARG A 3 14.65 3.73 -2.50
N VAL A 4 13.65 4.45 -1.98
CA VAL A 4 13.18 4.26 -0.60
C VAL A 4 11.68 4.06 -0.55
N ALA A 5 11.26 3.04 0.18
CA ALA A 5 9.89 2.77 0.59
C ALA A 5 9.51 3.57 1.85
N ALA A 6 9.63 4.90 1.84
CA ALA A 6 9.11 5.71 2.94
C ALA A 6 7.59 5.86 2.73
N VAL A 7 6.83 4.82 3.10
CA VAL A 7 5.37 4.84 3.05
C VAL A 7 4.91 5.62 4.28
N ALA A 8 4.70 6.93 4.12
CA ALA A 8 4.00 7.73 5.12
C ALA A 8 2.65 7.07 5.41
N GLY A 9 2.38 6.74 6.68
CA GLY A 9 1.22 5.96 7.13
C GLY A 9 -0.04 6.15 6.28
N LEU A 10 -0.59 5.03 5.80
CA LEU A 10 -1.93 4.98 5.21
C LEU A 10 -2.91 5.37 6.32
N VAL A 11 -3.39 6.61 6.32
CA VAL A 11 -4.36 7.08 7.34
C VAL A 11 -5.73 6.52 6.95
N GLY A 12 -6.41 5.88 7.90
CA GLY A 12 -7.73 5.29 7.68
C GLY A 12 -8.76 6.35 7.31
N TYR A 13 -9.42 6.17 6.17
CA TYR A 13 -10.44 7.10 5.66
C TYR A 13 -11.79 6.79 6.33
N SER A 14 -12.27 7.58 7.28
CA SER A 14 -13.56 7.31 7.92
C SER A 14 -14.76 7.52 6.96
N SER A 15 -15.11 6.52 6.17
CA SER A 15 -16.42 6.43 5.53
C SER A 15 -17.39 5.76 6.51
N SER A 16 -18.49 6.46 6.77
CA SER A 16 -19.61 6.05 7.61
C SER A 16 -20.28 4.82 7.01
N ASP A 17 -20.19 3.67 7.70
CA ASP A 17 -21.01 2.50 7.41
C ASP A 17 -22.41 2.74 8.00
N SER A 18 -23.43 2.66 7.16
CA SER A 18 -24.80 2.40 7.58
C SER A 18 -25.22 1.07 6.98
N GLU A 19 -25.39 0.09 7.86
CA GLU A 19 -25.92 -1.25 7.60
C GLU A 19 -27.38 -1.15 7.13
N ASP A 20 -27.81 -2.04 6.24
CA ASP A 20 -28.93 -2.94 6.54
C ASP A 20 -29.08 -4.08 5.52
N GLU A 21 -29.39 -5.24 6.08
CA GLU A 21 -29.56 -6.57 5.50
C GLU A 21 -30.84 -6.74 4.67
N SER A 22 -30.84 -7.67 3.71
CA SER A 22 -31.90 -8.71 3.62
C SER A 22 -31.59 -9.78 2.57
N ALA A 23 -31.57 -11.02 3.04
CA ALA A 23 -31.55 -12.24 2.25
C ALA A 23 -32.96 -12.62 1.76
N SER A 24 -33.06 -13.21 0.56
CA SER A 24 -34.08 -14.25 0.29
C SER A 24 -33.72 -15.11 -0.93
N SER A 25 -34.27 -16.32 -0.90
CA SER A 25 -33.92 -17.56 -1.59
C SER A 25 -34.89 -17.97 -2.71
N GLY A 26 -34.44 -18.89 -3.59
CA GLY A 26 -35.29 -19.80 -4.41
C GLY A 26 -34.78 -19.89 -5.87
N ALA A 27 -34.34 -21.00 -6.48
CA ALA A 27 -34.80 -22.40 -6.62
C ALA A 27 -35.31 -22.70 -8.07
N GLN A 28 -34.59 -23.62 -8.74
CA GLN A 28 -35.01 -24.69 -9.68
C GLN A 28 -35.64 -24.44 -11.08
N GLY A 29 -35.29 -25.36 -12.01
CA GLY A 29 -35.97 -25.73 -13.28
C GLY A 29 -35.00 -25.88 -14.47
N GLU A 30 -34.50 -27.08 -14.82
CA GLU A 30 -34.99 -28.02 -15.88
C GLU A 30 -35.17 -27.35 -17.28
N GLY A 31 -34.79 -27.84 -18.45
CA GLY A 31 -34.35 -29.12 -19.01
C GLY A 31 -34.67 -29.07 -20.53
N GLY A 32 -33.95 -29.77 -21.42
CA GLY A 32 -34.38 -29.95 -22.83
C GLY A 32 -33.29 -30.12 -23.88
N GLU A 33 -33.17 -31.35 -24.40
CA GLU A 33 -32.28 -31.83 -25.48
C GLU A 33 -32.86 -31.66 -26.90
N ALA A 34 -32.00 -32.04 -27.87
CA ALA A 34 -32.21 -32.40 -29.30
C ALA A 34 -31.99 -31.24 -30.30
N GLY A 35 -31.21 -31.36 -31.38
CA GLY A 35 -30.65 -32.52 -32.08
C GLY A 35 -30.87 -32.29 -33.59
N GLY A 36 -29.84 -32.46 -34.44
CA GLY A 36 -30.02 -32.48 -35.89
C GLY A 36 -28.84 -31.98 -36.72
N ALA A 37 -28.15 -32.91 -37.38
CA ALA A 37 -27.07 -32.69 -38.33
C ALA A 37 -27.56 -32.69 -39.79
N SER A 38 -26.90 -31.95 -40.69
CA SER A 38 -26.59 -32.43 -42.07
C SER A 38 -25.60 -31.53 -42.80
N SER A 39 -24.60 -32.18 -43.41
CA SER A 39 -23.56 -31.66 -44.29
C SER A 39 -24.06 -31.32 -45.71
N ALA A 40 -23.38 -30.40 -46.41
CA ALA A 40 -22.92 -30.56 -47.81
C ALA A 40 -22.19 -29.31 -48.34
N GLU A 41 -21.14 -29.56 -49.12
CA GLU A 41 -20.17 -28.64 -49.72
C GLU A 41 -20.71 -27.86 -50.94
N GLY A 42 -20.07 -26.73 -51.30
CA GLY A 42 -20.08 -26.28 -52.69
C GLY A 42 -19.82 -24.80 -53.02
N ARG A 43 -18.58 -24.52 -53.43
CA ARG A 43 -18.14 -23.57 -54.49
C ARG A 43 -17.88 -22.08 -54.21
N GLN A 44 -16.71 -21.70 -54.71
CA GLN A 44 -16.09 -20.38 -54.81
C GLN A 44 -16.90 -19.38 -55.64
N GLY A 45 -16.87 -18.11 -55.21
CA GLY A 45 -17.35 -16.97 -56.00
C GLY A 45 -16.74 -15.67 -55.45
N ARG A 46 -15.60 -15.27 -56.03
CA ARG A 46 -14.91 -13.99 -55.76
C ARG A 46 -15.73 -12.86 -56.38
N ARG A 47 -16.30 -11.95 -55.58
CA ARG A 47 -16.80 -10.61 -56.00
C ARG A 47 -17.01 -9.71 -54.78
N SER A 48 -16.20 -8.66 -54.67
CA SER A 48 -16.52 -7.39 -54.00
C SER A 48 -16.66 -6.33 -55.10
N PRO A 49 -17.23 -5.13 -54.91
CA PRO A 49 -17.74 -4.52 -53.67
C PRO A 49 -19.14 -3.88 -53.81
N SER A 50 -19.97 -3.88 -52.76
CA SER A 50 -21.03 -2.86 -52.58
C SER A 50 -21.69 -2.95 -51.20
N ASP A 51 -21.72 -1.80 -50.54
CA ASP A 51 -22.63 -1.35 -49.47
C ASP A 51 -23.73 -2.31 -48.98
N SER A 52 -23.72 -2.60 -47.68
CA SER A 52 -24.95 -2.97 -46.95
C SER A 52 -24.86 -2.70 -45.44
N SER A 53 -25.69 -1.73 -45.02
CA SER A 53 -26.43 -1.66 -43.76
C SER A 53 -25.66 -1.83 -42.43
N THR A 54 -25.27 -0.70 -41.85
CA THR A 54 -25.12 -0.56 -40.39
C THR A 54 -26.49 -0.78 -39.74
N ALA A 55 -26.66 -1.89 -39.02
CA ALA A 55 -27.84 -2.10 -38.18
C ALA A 55 -27.98 -0.94 -37.17
N PRO A 56 -29.20 -0.43 -36.92
CA PRO A 56 -29.39 0.66 -35.98
C PRO A 56 -29.07 0.16 -34.58
N ARG A 57 -28.03 0.73 -33.95
CA ARG A 57 -27.79 0.54 -32.52
C ARG A 57 -28.99 1.12 -31.78
N LEU A 58 -29.63 0.30 -30.95
CA LEU A 58 -30.73 0.77 -30.11
C LEU A 58 -30.19 1.86 -29.17
N PRO A 59 -30.86 3.01 -29.05
CA PRO A 59 -30.44 4.04 -28.11
C PRO A 59 -30.55 3.48 -26.70
N VAL A 60 -29.55 3.77 -25.88
CA VAL A 60 -29.55 3.38 -24.46
C VAL A 60 -30.77 4.03 -23.79
N PRO A 61 -31.63 3.26 -23.08
CA PRO A 61 -32.78 3.82 -22.41
C PRO A 61 -32.39 4.92 -21.41
N ASP A 62 -33.20 5.97 -21.32
CA ASP A 62 -32.95 7.09 -20.40
C ASP A 62 -32.84 6.64 -18.94
N SER A 63 -33.48 5.53 -18.58
CA SER A 63 -33.36 4.91 -17.25
C SER A 63 -31.96 4.37 -16.95
N VAL A 64 -31.21 3.92 -17.96
CA VAL A 64 -29.82 3.46 -17.81
C VAL A 64 -28.88 4.66 -17.79
N LEU A 65 -29.17 5.72 -18.55
CA LEU A 65 -28.41 6.97 -18.52
C LEU A 65 -28.59 7.72 -17.19
N SER A 66 -29.79 7.68 -16.58
CA SER A 66 -30.05 8.32 -15.31
C SER A 66 -29.53 7.54 -14.10
N MET A 67 -29.29 6.23 -14.22
CA MET A 67 -28.69 5.41 -13.14
C MET A 67 -27.27 5.83 -12.74
N PHE A 68 -26.51 6.44 -13.66
CA PHE A 68 -25.10 6.84 -13.42
C PHE A 68 -24.92 8.34 -13.21
N ARG A 69 -25.99 9.15 -13.31
CA ARG A 69 -25.92 10.61 -13.23
C ARG A 69 -25.58 11.11 -11.81
N ASP A 70 -26.11 10.43 -10.80
CA ASP A 70 -25.79 10.70 -9.39
C ASP A 70 -24.38 10.17 -9.02
N GLN A 71 -23.82 9.27 -9.84
CA GLN A 71 -22.48 8.73 -9.66
C GLN A 71 -21.41 9.70 -10.17
N GLU A 72 -21.62 10.39 -11.30
CA GLU A 72 -20.71 11.42 -11.80
C GLU A 72 -20.61 12.65 -10.85
N GLU A 73 -21.72 13.05 -10.23
CA GLU A 73 -21.71 14.17 -9.27
C GLU A 73 -21.05 13.79 -7.92
N ALA A 74 -21.11 12.51 -7.52
CA ALA A 74 -20.43 11.99 -6.33
C ALA A 74 -18.94 11.62 -6.57
N GLU A 75 -18.50 11.48 -7.82
CA GLU A 75 -17.13 11.06 -8.19
C GLU A 75 -16.09 12.19 -8.13
N THR A 76 -16.52 13.47 -8.10
CA THR A 76 -15.60 14.62 -7.98
C THR A 76 -15.32 15.01 -6.52
N VAL A 77 -14.91 14.05 -5.69
CA VAL A 77 -14.39 14.39 -4.36
C VAL A 77 -13.01 15.02 -4.53
N VAL A 78 -12.98 16.36 -4.57
CA VAL A 78 -11.73 17.14 -4.55
C VAL A 78 -10.97 16.83 -3.25
N ASP A 79 -9.75 16.33 -3.40
CA ASP A 79 -8.89 15.92 -2.29
C ASP A 79 -8.42 17.15 -1.48
N ASP A 80 -8.89 17.26 -0.24
CA ASP A 80 -8.50 18.34 0.67
C ASP A 80 -7.22 17.96 1.41
N SER A 81 -6.09 18.47 0.90
CA SER A 81 -4.76 18.21 1.47
C SER A 81 -4.63 18.59 2.96
N SER A 82 -5.47 19.51 3.48
CA SER A 82 -5.42 19.94 4.88
C SER A 82 -5.84 18.82 5.84
N LYS A 83 -6.74 17.93 5.42
CA LYS A 83 -7.16 16.73 6.17
C LYS A 83 -6.06 15.67 6.29
N HIS A 84 -4.95 15.88 5.59
CA HIS A 84 -3.84 14.94 5.49
C HIS A 84 -2.49 15.58 5.84
N GLY A 85 -2.51 16.71 6.57
CA GLY A 85 -1.29 17.42 6.96
C GLY A 85 -0.51 17.98 5.76
N GLY A 86 -1.22 18.42 4.72
CA GLY A 86 -0.64 18.92 3.47
C GLY A 86 -0.23 17.82 2.49
N ARG A 87 -0.71 16.57 2.68
CA ARG A 87 -0.40 15.47 1.77
C ARG A 87 -1.22 15.52 0.50
N LEU A 88 -0.53 15.72 -0.62
CA LEU A 88 -1.06 15.47 -1.95
C LEU A 88 -1.10 13.98 -2.23
N ARG A 89 -2.27 13.48 -2.64
CA ARG A 89 -2.42 12.10 -3.06
C ARG A 89 -1.99 11.92 -4.52
N THR A 90 -1.28 10.84 -4.80
CA THR A 90 -0.78 10.54 -6.15
C THR A 90 -1.88 9.97 -7.06
N PHE A 91 -2.97 9.42 -6.50
CA PHE A 91 -4.10 8.84 -7.25
C PHE A 91 -5.44 9.15 -6.58
N PRO A 92 -6.50 9.55 -7.32
CA PRO A 92 -7.85 9.75 -6.78
C PRO A 92 -8.50 8.44 -6.24
N HIS A 93 -9.60 8.54 -5.48
CA HIS A 93 -10.17 7.41 -4.73
C HIS A 93 -11.32 6.96 -5.57
N GLU A 94 -11.17 5.80 -6.16
CA GLU A 94 -12.24 5.17 -6.92
C GLU A 94 -12.85 4.10 -6.02
N ARG A 95 -14.17 4.06 -5.96
CA ARG A 95 -14.89 3.07 -5.16
C ARG A 95 -14.47 1.67 -5.59
N GLY A 96 -13.97 0.88 -4.64
CA GLY A 96 -13.47 -0.47 -4.91
C GLY A 96 -11.94 -0.59 -5.04
N ASN A 97 -11.20 0.53 -5.05
CA ASN A 97 -9.74 0.57 -5.02
C ASN A 97 -9.22 0.83 -3.60
N TRP A 98 -8.44 -0.11 -3.07
CA TRP A 98 -7.96 -0.13 -1.68
C TRP A 98 -6.43 -0.06 -1.65
N ALA A 99 -5.91 1.03 -1.07
CA ALA A 99 -4.48 1.18 -0.84
C ALA A 99 -4.00 0.09 0.12
N THR A 100 -3.06 -0.72 -0.34
CA THR A 100 -2.56 -1.91 0.34
C THR A 100 -1.05 -1.84 0.53
N HIS A 101 -0.57 -2.21 1.71
CA HIS A 101 0.84 -2.20 2.08
C HIS A 101 1.17 -3.30 3.10
N VAL A 102 2.28 -4.00 2.88
CA VAL A 102 2.79 -5.08 3.74
C VAL A 102 4.04 -4.62 4.48
N TYR A 103 4.12 -4.88 5.78
CA TYR A 103 5.19 -4.36 6.64
C TYR A 103 5.40 -5.20 7.91
N VAL A 104 6.57 -5.07 8.54
CA VAL A 104 6.82 -5.52 9.91
C VAL A 104 6.44 -4.38 10.87
N PRO A 105 5.50 -4.57 11.81
CA PRO A 105 5.13 -3.53 12.77
C PRO A 105 6.21 -3.32 13.82
N TYR A 106 6.31 -2.10 14.34
CA TYR A 106 7.10 -1.79 15.53
C TYR A 106 6.22 -1.06 16.55
N GLU A 107 6.07 -1.66 17.73
CA GLU A 107 5.30 -1.11 18.83
C GLU A 107 6.20 -0.26 19.72
N ALA A 108 6.17 1.05 19.49
CA ALA A 108 6.96 2.02 20.24
C ALA A 108 6.60 2.01 21.72
N GLN A 109 7.60 1.80 22.56
CA GLN A 109 7.51 1.97 24.01
C GLN A 109 7.71 3.45 24.39
N GLU A 110 7.39 3.82 25.63
CA GLU A 110 7.51 5.20 26.12
C GLU A 110 8.94 5.76 25.92
N ASP A 111 9.97 5.01 26.28
CA ASP A 111 11.38 5.41 26.10
C ASP A 111 11.74 5.68 24.62
N PHE A 112 11.15 4.93 23.68
CA PHE A 112 11.35 5.18 22.25
C PHE A 112 10.68 6.49 21.81
N LEU A 113 9.52 6.82 22.39
CA LEU A 113 8.85 8.08 22.12
C LEU A 113 9.62 9.27 22.70
N ASP A 114 10.29 9.09 23.84
CA ASP A 114 11.18 10.10 24.43
C ASP A 114 12.42 10.34 23.55
N LEU A 115 13.04 9.26 23.04
CA LEU A 115 14.10 9.37 22.02
C LEU A 115 13.59 10.12 20.78
N LEU A 116 12.40 9.79 20.28
CA LEU A 116 11.79 10.47 19.14
C LEU A 116 11.57 11.97 19.40
N GLN A 117 11.12 12.34 20.60
CA GLN A 117 10.93 13.74 20.98
C GLN A 117 12.25 14.51 20.98
N LEU A 118 13.33 13.90 21.50
CA LEU A 118 14.66 14.51 21.51
C LEU A 118 15.20 14.71 20.09
N LEU A 119 15.05 13.70 19.23
CA LEU A 119 15.41 13.79 17.81
C LEU A 119 14.62 14.87 17.09
N LEU A 120 13.30 14.95 17.33
CA LEU A 120 12.44 15.97 16.74
C LEU A 120 12.78 17.37 17.22
N LEU A 121 13.09 17.55 18.51
CA LEU A 121 13.50 18.84 19.05
C LEU A 121 14.72 19.38 18.31
N ARG A 122 15.74 18.53 18.12
CA ARG A 122 16.93 18.93 17.37
C ARG A 122 16.64 19.14 15.89
N ALA A 123 15.94 18.21 15.24
CA ALA A 123 15.66 18.31 13.81
C ALA A 123 14.79 19.52 13.46
N ARG A 124 13.85 19.91 14.34
CA ARG A 124 12.98 21.09 14.16
C ARG A 124 13.71 22.42 14.25
N ALA A 125 14.89 22.47 14.88
CA ALA A 125 15.74 23.64 14.80
C ALA A 125 16.23 23.92 13.37
N SER A 126 16.39 22.87 12.55
CA SER A 126 16.72 22.98 11.12
C SER A 126 15.46 23.05 10.25
N VAL A 127 14.45 22.22 10.53
CA VAL A 127 13.20 22.11 9.76
C VAL A 127 11.98 22.15 10.68
N PRO A 128 11.41 23.34 10.98
CA PRO A 128 10.31 23.48 11.93
C PRO A 128 9.02 22.74 11.54
N SER A 129 8.81 22.47 10.24
CA SER A 129 7.63 21.81 9.70
C SER A 129 7.61 20.29 9.89
N LEU A 130 8.65 19.70 10.49
CA LEU A 130 8.71 18.26 10.75
C LEU A 130 7.57 17.78 11.65
N THR A 131 6.93 16.70 11.21
CA THR A 131 5.83 16.04 11.91
C THR A 131 6.25 14.61 12.28
N ALA A 132 5.99 14.23 13.53
CA ALA A 132 6.26 12.87 14.02
C ALA A 132 5.40 11.83 13.29
N MET A 133 5.93 10.62 13.11
CA MET A 133 5.14 9.47 12.68
C MET A 133 4.27 8.97 13.84
N ALA A 134 3.02 8.58 13.53
CA ALA A 134 2.09 8.02 14.52
C ALA A 134 2.15 6.49 14.60
N GLU A 135 2.57 5.83 13.52
CA GLU A 135 2.72 4.38 13.43
C GLU A 135 4.11 4.07 12.89
N PHE A 136 4.80 3.11 13.52
CA PHE A 136 6.17 2.73 13.17
C PHE A 136 6.19 1.33 12.57
N HIS A 137 6.91 1.18 11.46
CA HIS A 137 7.02 -0.08 10.75
C HIS A 137 8.23 -0.11 9.80
N ILE A 138 8.61 -1.31 9.38
CA ILE A 138 9.53 -1.54 8.27
C ILE A 138 8.73 -2.06 7.07
N SER A 139 8.71 -1.30 5.98
CA SER A 139 8.02 -1.67 4.74
C SER A 139 8.63 -2.91 4.08
N LEU A 140 7.78 -3.83 3.64
CA LEU A 140 8.14 -5.04 2.87
C LEU A 140 7.56 -5.04 1.46
N SER A 141 6.58 -4.17 1.18
CA SER A 141 6.03 -3.95 -0.15
C SER A 141 6.01 -2.47 -0.51
N GLN A 142 5.82 -2.17 -1.79
CA GLN A 142 5.39 -0.83 -2.17
C GLN A 142 3.91 -0.62 -1.75
N GLY A 143 3.47 0.64 -1.71
CA GLY A 143 2.04 0.93 -1.63
C GLY A 143 1.37 0.60 -2.95
N VAL A 144 0.49 -0.39 -2.97
CA VAL A 144 -0.21 -0.85 -4.18
C VAL A 144 -1.72 -0.60 -4.05
N ILE A 145 -2.42 -0.57 -5.18
CA ILE A 145 -3.88 -0.48 -5.19
C ILE A 145 -4.45 -1.86 -5.49
N LEU A 146 -5.27 -2.38 -4.58
CA LEU A 146 -6.00 -3.63 -4.77
C LEU A 146 -7.48 -3.36 -5.00
N ARG A 147 -8.10 -4.15 -5.88
CA ARG A 147 -9.55 -4.22 -5.94
C ARG A 147 -10.09 -4.99 -4.74
N HIS A 148 -11.26 -4.61 -4.23
CA HIS A 148 -11.87 -5.25 -3.05
C HIS A 148 -11.88 -6.78 -3.13
N HIS A 149 -12.26 -7.34 -4.29
CA HIS A 149 -12.35 -8.78 -4.50
C HIS A 149 -10.99 -9.52 -4.48
N TRP A 150 -9.86 -8.81 -4.60
CA TRP A 150 -8.51 -9.39 -4.50
C TRP A 150 -7.90 -9.31 -3.11
N ILE A 151 -8.49 -8.54 -2.19
CA ILE A 151 -7.95 -8.42 -0.82
C ILE A 151 -7.88 -9.80 -0.14
N SER A 152 -8.99 -10.54 -0.12
CA SER A 152 -9.03 -11.85 0.56
C SER A 152 -8.07 -12.88 -0.07
N PRO A 153 -8.02 -13.05 -1.41
CA PRO A 153 -7.01 -13.91 -2.05
C PRO A 153 -5.56 -13.53 -1.73
N VAL A 154 -5.20 -12.24 -1.80
CA VAL A 154 -3.84 -11.76 -1.48
C VAL A 154 -3.49 -12.05 -0.03
N VAL A 155 -4.41 -11.77 0.90
CA VAL A 155 -4.21 -12.05 2.34
C VAL A 155 -4.03 -13.54 2.59
N GLN A 156 -4.78 -14.40 1.89
CA GLN A 156 -4.64 -15.85 2.02
C GLN A 156 -3.29 -16.35 1.48
N SER A 157 -2.86 -15.87 0.30
CA SER A 157 -1.54 -16.22 -0.26
C SER A 157 -0.40 -15.72 0.65
N LEU A 158 -0.47 -14.48 1.16
CA LEU A 158 0.47 -13.98 2.17
C LEU A 158 0.53 -14.89 3.41
N LYS A 159 -0.62 -15.32 3.92
CA LYS A 159 -0.67 -16.21 5.09
C LYS A 159 0.05 -17.54 4.82
N GLU A 160 -0.14 -18.13 3.65
CA GLU A 160 0.46 -19.41 3.27
C GLU A 160 1.98 -19.30 3.12
N HIS A 161 2.45 -18.28 2.41
CA HIS A 161 3.89 -18.04 2.21
C HIS A 161 4.62 -17.71 3.51
N LEU A 162 3.99 -16.93 4.40
CA LEU A 162 4.62 -16.47 5.63
C LEU A 162 4.52 -17.45 6.81
N ALA A 163 3.65 -18.47 6.73
CA ALA A 163 3.37 -19.38 7.85
C ALA A 163 4.60 -20.15 8.37
N SER A 164 5.56 -20.45 7.49
CA SER A 164 6.76 -21.21 7.85
C SER A 164 7.97 -20.34 8.19
N PHE A 165 7.86 -19.02 7.95
CA PHE A 165 8.98 -18.09 8.07
C PHE A 165 9.31 -17.87 9.56
N PRO A 166 10.58 -18.05 9.98
CA PRO A 166 10.94 -17.97 11.38
C PRO A 166 10.93 -16.53 11.90
N ARG A 167 10.62 -16.38 13.19
CA ARG A 167 10.81 -15.12 13.90
C ARG A 167 12.28 -14.72 13.85
N PHE A 168 12.51 -13.42 13.73
CA PHE A 168 13.84 -12.86 13.70
C PHE A 168 13.91 -11.59 14.53
N THR A 169 15.09 -10.99 14.55
CA THR A 169 15.31 -9.68 15.16
C THR A 169 16.11 -8.86 14.18
N CYS A 170 15.72 -7.62 13.98
CA CYS A 170 16.53 -6.64 13.27
C CYS A 170 16.85 -5.46 14.19
N ARG A 171 17.87 -4.69 13.81
CA ARG A 171 18.34 -3.53 14.56
C ARG A 171 18.42 -2.34 13.62
N ALA A 172 17.77 -1.24 14.00
CA ALA A 172 17.68 -0.02 13.21
C ALA A 172 18.19 1.17 14.02
N ASP A 173 19.48 1.46 13.92
CA ASP A 173 20.20 2.41 14.78
C ASP A 173 20.93 3.51 13.99
N ARG A 174 20.92 3.45 12.65
CA ARG A 174 21.60 4.43 11.82
C ARG A 174 20.62 5.47 11.31
N VAL A 175 20.73 6.71 11.76
CA VAL A 175 19.92 7.82 11.25
C VAL A 175 20.23 8.03 9.77
N LYS A 176 19.18 8.16 8.96
CA LYS A 176 19.29 8.45 7.54
C LYS A 176 18.12 9.29 7.08
N ILE A 177 18.41 10.20 6.15
CA ILE A 177 17.40 11.04 5.51
C ILE A 177 16.95 10.37 4.22
N TYR A 178 15.63 10.34 4.03
CA TYR A 178 14.99 9.72 2.90
C TYR A 178 14.06 10.70 2.19
N THR A 179 13.88 10.52 0.89
CA THR A 179 12.87 11.21 0.12
C THR A 179 12.03 10.20 -0.63
N ASN A 180 10.77 10.53 -0.89
CA ASN A 180 9.99 9.75 -1.84
C ASN A 180 10.48 10.01 -3.28
N ASP A 181 10.13 9.13 -4.21
CA ASP A 181 10.55 9.22 -5.62
C ASP A 181 10.32 10.60 -6.28
N PRO A 182 9.16 11.26 -6.15
CA PRO A 182 8.95 12.60 -6.71
C PRO A 182 9.59 13.73 -5.87
N LYS A 183 10.29 13.41 -4.78
CA LYS A 183 10.88 14.36 -3.82
C LYS A 183 9.89 15.40 -3.29
N SER A 184 8.62 15.01 -3.16
CA SER A 184 7.57 15.84 -2.56
C SER A 184 7.50 15.69 -1.05
N ARG A 185 8.29 14.79 -0.47
CA ARG A 185 8.38 14.52 0.97
C ARG A 185 9.80 14.14 1.35
N THR A 186 10.20 14.59 2.53
CA THR A 186 11.43 14.16 3.20
C THR A 186 11.07 13.47 4.52
N PHE A 187 11.85 12.46 4.87
CA PHE A 187 11.67 11.64 6.05
C PHE A 187 12.98 11.50 6.81
N ILE A 188 12.89 11.48 8.13
CA ILE A 188 13.96 10.99 9.01
C ILE A 188 13.61 9.55 9.35
N GLY A 189 14.56 8.63 9.16
CA GLY A 189 14.37 7.24 9.56
C GLY A 189 15.61 6.64 10.20
N LEU A 190 15.41 5.52 10.88
CA LEU A 190 16.49 4.65 11.35
C LEU A 190 16.67 3.50 10.36
N GLU A 191 17.78 3.48 9.65
CA GLU A 191 18.19 2.43 8.73
C GLU A 191 18.53 1.15 9.50
N VAL A 192 18.04 0.01 8.98
CA VAL A 192 18.36 -1.31 9.52
C VAL A 192 19.82 -1.66 9.22
N THR A 193 20.62 -1.88 10.25
CA THR A 193 22.04 -2.26 10.15
C THR A 193 22.29 -3.75 10.41
N SER A 194 21.38 -4.42 11.13
CA SER A 194 21.42 -5.86 11.40
C SER A 194 20.05 -6.50 11.17
N GLY A 195 20.01 -7.72 10.66
CA GLY A 195 18.77 -8.39 10.25
C GLY A 195 18.36 -8.14 8.79
N HIS A 196 19.25 -7.52 7.99
CA HIS A 196 18.97 -7.16 6.60
C HIS A 196 18.71 -8.40 5.70
N SER A 197 19.47 -9.48 5.88
CA SER A 197 19.27 -10.72 5.11
C SER A 197 17.91 -11.36 5.37
N GLN A 198 17.47 -11.39 6.63
CA GLN A 198 16.14 -11.90 6.99
C GLN A 198 15.03 -11.05 6.38
N LEU A 199 15.19 -9.72 6.35
CA LEU A 199 14.23 -8.84 5.69
C LEU A 199 14.21 -9.06 4.17
N LEU A 200 15.36 -9.30 3.52
CA LEU A 200 15.41 -9.65 2.10
C LEU A 200 14.70 -10.98 1.79
N GLU A 201 14.93 -12.01 2.61
CA GLU A 201 14.24 -13.30 2.48
C GLU A 201 12.73 -13.12 2.65
N LEU A 202 12.31 -12.32 3.64
CA LEU A 202 10.89 -12.01 3.87
C LEU A 202 10.27 -11.23 2.71
N VAL A 203 10.98 -10.23 2.17
CA VAL A 203 10.57 -9.52 0.96
C VAL A 203 10.46 -10.48 -0.22
N SER A 204 11.36 -11.45 -0.37
CA SER A 204 11.25 -12.43 -1.45
C SER A 204 9.97 -13.25 -1.37
N GLU A 205 9.48 -13.59 -0.18
CA GLU A 205 8.19 -14.27 -0.02
C GLU A 205 7.01 -13.33 -0.31
N VAL A 206 7.08 -12.07 0.14
CA VAL A 206 6.06 -11.07 -0.17
C VAL A 206 6.00 -10.79 -1.68
N ASP A 207 7.15 -10.67 -2.35
CA ASP A 207 7.25 -10.39 -3.77
C ASP A 207 6.69 -11.53 -4.63
N ARG A 208 6.85 -12.80 -4.22
CA ARG A 208 6.14 -13.92 -4.88
C ARG A 208 4.64 -13.71 -4.89
N VAL A 209 4.07 -13.29 -3.76
CA VAL A 209 2.64 -12.97 -3.70
C VAL A 209 2.30 -11.73 -4.53
N MET A 210 3.13 -10.69 -4.52
CA MET A 210 2.88 -9.53 -5.38
C MET A 210 2.84 -9.93 -6.87
N GLU A 211 3.78 -10.78 -7.31
CA GLU A 211 3.87 -11.28 -8.69
C GLU A 211 2.68 -12.16 -9.09
N GLU A 212 2.18 -13.03 -8.21
CA GLU A 212 0.98 -13.85 -8.43
C GLU A 212 -0.25 -13.00 -8.82
N PHE A 213 -0.34 -11.80 -8.25
CA PHE A 213 -1.43 -10.86 -8.51
C PHE A 213 -1.03 -9.75 -9.50
N SER A 214 0.08 -9.90 -10.23
CA SER A 214 0.57 -8.90 -11.19
C SER A 214 0.77 -7.50 -10.58
N LEU A 215 1.16 -7.45 -9.31
CA LEU A 215 1.51 -6.25 -8.56
C LEU A 215 3.02 -6.01 -8.62
N PRO A 216 3.48 -4.76 -8.45
CA PRO A 216 4.91 -4.48 -8.45
C PRO A 216 5.62 -5.15 -7.27
N SER A 217 6.76 -5.79 -7.56
CA SER A 217 7.72 -6.26 -6.55
C SER A 217 8.32 -5.10 -5.77
N PHE A 218 9.08 -5.41 -4.71
CA PHE A 218 9.78 -4.41 -3.92
C PHE A 218 10.93 -3.74 -4.70
N TYR A 219 11.54 -2.72 -4.09
CA TYR A 219 12.61 -1.94 -4.72
C TYR A 219 13.84 -2.79 -4.98
N LYS A 220 14.43 -2.68 -6.18
CA LYS A 220 15.61 -3.45 -6.61
C LYS A 220 16.80 -3.37 -5.63
N ASN A 221 17.03 -2.21 -5.02
CA ASN A 221 18.07 -1.99 -4.02
C ASN A 221 17.40 -1.52 -2.73
N PRO A 222 16.85 -2.44 -1.92
CA PRO A 222 16.01 -2.09 -0.80
C PRO A 222 16.82 -1.46 0.34
N SER A 223 16.26 -0.39 0.92
CA SER A 223 16.75 0.24 2.14
C SER A 223 15.67 0.10 3.21
N PHE A 224 15.80 -0.90 4.08
CA PHE A 224 14.88 -1.08 5.19
C PHE A 224 15.14 -0.04 6.27
N HIS A 225 14.06 0.58 6.76
CA HIS A 225 14.16 1.64 7.74
C HIS A 225 12.86 1.79 8.52
N LEU A 226 12.99 2.33 9.73
CA LEU A 226 11.89 2.77 10.57
C LEU A 226 11.71 4.27 10.38
N SER A 227 10.60 4.71 9.75
CA SER A 227 10.32 6.14 9.59
C SER A 227 9.93 6.77 10.93
N LEU A 228 10.62 7.84 11.32
CA LEU A 228 10.43 8.55 12.59
C LEU A 228 9.62 9.82 12.44
N ALA A 229 9.93 10.62 11.41
CA ALA A 229 9.32 11.92 11.17
C ALA A 229 9.33 12.25 9.68
N TRP A 230 8.48 13.18 9.26
CA TRP A 230 8.37 13.61 7.87
C TRP A 230 7.97 15.08 7.71
N CYS A 231 8.24 15.65 6.54
CA CYS A 231 7.78 16.98 6.13
C CYS A 231 7.45 17.00 4.62
N VAL A 232 6.73 18.04 4.19
CA VAL A 232 6.42 18.28 2.77
C VAL A 232 7.61 18.98 2.10
N GLY A 233 7.86 18.63 0.83
CA GLY A 233 8.96 19.16 0.03
C GLY A 233 10.23 18.32 0.15
N ASN A 234 11.25 18.73 -0.59
CA ASN A 234 12.59 18.16 -0.51
C ASN A 234 13.45 19.03 0.41
N LEU A 235 13.52 18.66 1.69
CA LEU A 235 14.36 19.32 2.70
C LEU A 235 15.50 18.40 3.16
N SER A 236 16.03 17.60 2.23
CA SER A 236 17.06 16.62 2.57
C SER A 236 18.37 17.29 2.97
N GLU A 237 18.79 18.35 2.28
CA GLU A 237 20.05 19.04 2.53
C GLU A 237 20.06 19.72 3.91
N GLU A 238 18.93 20.33 4.28
CA GLU A 238 18.74 20.98 5.58
C GLU A 238 18.79 19.97 6.74
N LEU A 239 18.24 18.77 6.55
CA LEU A 239 18.30 17.70 7.55
C LEU A 239 19.64 16.97 7.56
N GLU A 240 20.31 16.86 6.41
CA GLU A 240 21.66 16.30 6.33
C GLU A 240 22.66 17.14 7.14
N SER A 241 22.45 18.46 7.25
CA SER A 241 23.29 19.35 8.07
C SER A 241 23.34 18.98 9.55
N CYS A 242 22.27 18.38 10.10
CA CYS A 242 22.21 17.97 11.51
C CYS A 242 22.26 16.45 11.70
N LEU A 243 22.54 15.68 10.64
CA LEU A 243 22.53 14.22 10.67
C LEU A 243 23.48 13.63 11.71
N GLN A 244 24.67 14.20 11.86
CA GLN A 244 25.65 13.74 12.85
C GLN A 244 25.12 13.92 14.29
N GLU A 245 24.56 15.08 14.60
CA GLU A 245 23.99 15.36 15.92
C GLU A 245 22.81 14.43 16.24
N LEU A 246 21.96 14.14 15.24
CA LEU A 246 20.88 13.16 15.39
C LEU A 246 21.43 11.75 15.67
N GLN A 247 22.52 11.36 15.00
CA GLN A 247 23.16 10.07 15.25
C GLN A 247 23.78 10.00 16.64
N GLU A 248 24.38 11.09 17.13
CA GLU A 248 24.91 11.19 18.49
C GLU A 248 23.82 11.05 19.55
N ILE A 249 22.62 11.63 19.31
CA ILE A 249 21.44 11.43 20.16
C ILE A 249 21.05 9.96 20.23
N VAL A 250 20.94 9.27 19.08
CA VAL A 250 20.59 7.83 19.05
C VAL A 250 21.64 6.99 19.80
N ASN A 251 22.91 7.27 19.59
CA ASN A 251 24.01 6.52 20.21
C ASN A 251 24.13 6.79 21.72
N GLY A 252 23.81 8.01 22.17
CA GLY A 252 23.93 8.43 23.56
C GLY A 252 22.70 8.17 24.42
N PHE A 253 21.58 7.74 23.83
CA PHE A 253 20.36 7.45 24.58
C PHE A 253 20.52 6.18 25.42
N GLU A 254 20.12 6.25 26.68
CA GLU A 254 20.11 5.09 27.59
C GLU A 254 19.23 3.98 26.99
N ASP A 255 19.66 2.72 27.12
CA ASP A 255 18.97 1.56 26.54
C ASP A 255 18.74 1.60 25.02
N SER A 256 19.44 2.46 24.27
CA SER A 256 19.38 2.55 22.80
C SER A 256 19.49 1.18 22.12
N SER A 257 20.33 0.29 22.65
CA SER A 257 20.51 -1.07 22.15
C SER A 257 19.22 -1.93 22.13
N TYR A 258 18.30 -1.67 23.06
CA TYR A 258 17.00 -2.34 23.13
C TYR A 258 15.94 -1.59 22.32
N LEU A 259 15.91 -0.25 22.37
CA LEU A 259 14.90 0.57 21.69
C LEU A 259 15.02 0.52 20.16
N VAL A 260 16.22 0.28 19.65
CA VAL A 260 16.45 0.11 18.21
C VAL A 260 16.29 -1.33 17.75
N ARG A 261 15.94 -2.25 18.66
CA ARG A 261 15.73 -3.67 18.37
C ARG A 261 14.27 -3.89 17.98
N ILE A 262 14.06 -4.29 16.73
CA ILE A 262 12.74 -4.51 16.16
C ILE A 262 12.49 -6.02 16.11
N PRO A 263 11.53 -6.56 16.88
CA PRO A 263 11.20 -7.97 16.84
C PRO A 263 10.42 -8.29 15.55
N GLY A 264 10.99 -9.14 14.70
CA GLY A 264 10.29 -9.74 13.57
C GLY A 264 9.37 -10.86 14.05
N ALA A 265 8.31 -10.48 14.76
CA ALA A 265 7.34 -11.38 15.39
C ALA A 265 6.17 -11.73 14.48
N GLU A 266 5.77 -10.78 13.65
CA GLU A 266 4.66 -10.89 12.71
C GLU A 266 4.87 -9.93 11.54
N VAL A 267 4.13 -10.18 10.46
CA VAL A 267 3.97 -9.26 9.34
C VAL A 267 2.52 -8.78 9.34
N ARG A 268 2.29 -7.52 9.00
CA ARG A 268 0.94 -6.95 8.82
C ARG A 268 0.72 -6.53 7.38
N CYS A 269 -0.47 -6.76 6.86
CA CYS A 269 -0.97 -6.19 5.61
C CYS A 269 -2.10 -5.22 5.95
N LYS A 270 -1.93 -3.94 5.60
CA LYS A 270 -2.97 -2.91 5.75
C LYS A 270 -3.59 -2.66 4.39
N SER A 271 -4.90 -2.88 4.26
CA SER A 271 -5.68 -2.59 3.06
C SER A 271 -6.84 -1.66 3.41
N GLY A 272 -6.73 -0.40 3.02
CA GLY A 272 -7.60 0.68 3.50
C GLY A 272 -7.58 0.79 5.02
N LYS A 273 -8.73 0.58 5.68
CA LYS A 273 -8.84 0.54 7.15
C LYS A 273 -8.55 -0.84 7.76
N LYS A 274 -8.56 -1.91 6.97
CA LYS A 274 -8.42 -3.27 7.46
C LYS A 274 -6.94 -3.59 7.67
N ILE A 275 -6.62 -4.23 8.78
CA ILE A 275 -5.28 -4.72 9.10
C ILE A 275 -5.38 -6.23 9.28
N PHE A 276 -4.53 -6.96 8.57
CA PHE A 276 -4.40 -8.42 8.64
C PHE A 276 -3.03 -8.76 9.20
N SER A 277 -2.96 -9.56 10.25
CA SER A 277 -1.71 -9.97 10.89
C SER A 277 -1.34 -11.41 10.57
N PHE A 278 -0.05 -11.66 10.35
CA PHE A 278 0.54 -12.96 10.03
C PHE A 278 1.68 -13.23 11.02
N PRO A 279 1.44 -14.00 12.10
CA PRO A 279 2.47 -14.37 13.04
C PRO A 279 3.57 -15.22 12.37
N LEU A 280 4.83 -14.91 12.69
CA LEU A 280 5.99 -15.69 12.25
C LEU A 280 6.30 -16.81 13.26
N ARG A 281 6.91 -17.89 12.79
CA ARG A 281 7.16 -19.15 13.54
C ARG A 281 8.27 -19.06 14.58
#